data_AF-A0A9E8KR44-F1
#
_entry.id   AF-A0A9E8KR44-F1
#
_cell.length_a   1.000
_cell.length_b   1.000
_cell.length_c   1.000
_cell.angle_alpha   90.00
_cell.angle_beta   90.00
_cell.angle_gamma   90.00
#
_symmetry.space_group_name_H-M   'P 1'
#
loop_
_entity.id
_entity.type
_entity.pdbx_description
1 polymer ?
#
loop_
_entity_poly.entity_id
_entity_poly.type
_entity_poly.pdbx_seq_one_letter_code
_entity_poly.pdbx_strand_id
1 'polypeptide(L)'
;MNSHNQSVFKRVLQSSIITILFLASWPTFSADISVKQSYQSCTIITTELLTTAQLYNRGIPLDELVASLPNLTPQGEEKVVATYELIQQSDLLSTYSAINSDYAKCAKRVYSYQGRPPKGSQEYGFYYCAGENKLRYEIILSIFLKQSRENVIPQLPQSRHAIAAHYFDLAEKEGLESVFDLMATSLKHCVNQIAPPVK
;
A
#
# COMPACT_ATOMS: atom_id res chain seq x y z
N MET A 1 2.25 21.63 72.66
CA MET A 1 1.94 20.70 71.57
C MET A 1 0.76 21.25 70.78
N ASN A 2 0.79 21.14 69.45
CA ASN A 2 -0.19 21.56 68.42
C ASN A 2 -0.22 23.07 68.11
N SER A 3 0.51 23.53 67.10
CA SER A 3 0.28 23.44 65.64
C SER A 3 -0.65 24.57 65.15
N HIS A 4 -0.01 25.67 64.75
CA HIS A 4 -0.59 26.73 63.94
C HIS A 4 -0.70 26.26 62.49
N ASN A 5 -1.92 26.23 61.95
CA ASN A 5 -2.18 26.01 60.53
C ASN A 5 -2.70 27.34 59.94
N GLN A 6 -1.83 28.08 59.26
CA GLN A 6 -2.20 29.26 58.48
C GLN A 6 -2.06 28.97 56.99
N SER A 7 -3.10 29.41 56.27
CA SER A 7 -3.36 29.29 54.84
C SER A 7 -2.23 29.78 53.95
N VAL A 8 -1.85 28.98 52.95
CA VAL A 8 -1.06 29.42 51.80
C VAL A 8 -1.59 28.73 50.54
N PHE A 9 -1.43 29.40 49.39
CA PHE A 9 -1.67 29.01 47.99
C PHE A 9 -2.91 29.66 47.37
N LYS A 10 -2.84 30.95 46.97
CA LYS A 10 -2.13 31.53 45.79
C LYS A 10 -2.41 30.80 44.48
N ARG A 11 -3.18 31.50 43.64
CA ARG A 11 -3.53 31.27 42.23
C ARG A 11 -2.29 30.88 41.41
N VAL A 12 -2.37 29.77 40.68
CA VAL A 12 -1.47 29.46 39.57
C VAL A 12 -2.28 29.56 38.28
N LEU A 13 -1.85 30.52 37.46
CA LEU A 13 -2.30 30.79 36.10
C LEU A 13 -2.13 29.52 35.25
N GLN A 14 -3.23 28.99 34.73
CA GLN A 14 -3.23 27.86 33.81
C GLN A 14 -3.04 28.39 32.39
N SER A 15 -1.79 28.38 31.92
CA SER A 15 -1.44 28.71 30.54
C SER A 15 -1.81 27.54 29.62
N SER A 16 -2.85 27.72 28.81
CA SER A 16 -3.23 26.81 27.74
C SER A 16 -2.14 26.79 26.65
N ILE A 17 -1.36 25.71 26.59
CA ILE A 17 -0.50 25.43 25.45
C ILE A 17 -1.38 24.85 24.34
N ILE A 18 -1.63 25.66 23.32
CA ILE A 18 -2.24 25.22 22.06
C ILE A 18 -1.14 24.49 21.28
N THR A 19 -1.12 23.17 21.37
CA THR A 19 -0.29 22.32 20.52
C THR A 19 -0.88 22.33 19.11
N ILE A 20 -0.25 23.08 18.21
CA ILE A 20 -0.56 23.09 16.78
C ILE A 20 -0.14 21.73 16.21
N LEU A 21 -1.12 20.87 15.95
CA LEU A 21 -0.97 19.65 15.15
C LEU A 21 -0.65 20.05 13.71
N PHE A 22 0.63 20.04 13.34
CA PHE A 22 1.04 20.01 11.94
C PHE A 22 0.61 18.66 11.37
N LEU A 23 -0.54 18.65 10.71
CA LEU A 23 -0.91 17.59 9.77
C LEU A 23 0.11 17.64 8.64
N ALA A 24 1.10 16.75 8.70
CA ALA A 24 1.94 16.43 7.56
C ALA A 24 1.01 15.87 6.48
N SER A 25 0.58 16.74 5.57
CA SER A 25 -0.10 16.36 4.35
C SER A 25 0.88 15.54 3.52
N TRP A 26 0.77 14.21 3.63
CA TRP A 26 1.46 13.29 2.75
C TRP A 26 1.15 13.64 1.29
N PRO A 27 2.11 13.51 0.37
CA PRO A 27 1.84 13.71 -1.03
C PRO A 27 0.85 12.63 -1.47
N THR A 28 -0.43 12.98 -1.52
CA THR A 28 -1.39 12.27 -2.36
C THR A 28 -0.86 12.38 -3.78
N PHE A 29 -0.50 11.26 -4.40
CA PHE A 29 -0.25 11.18 -5.84
C PHE A 29 -1.54 11.63 -6.54
N SER A 30 -1.63 12.94 -6.81
CA SER A 30 -2.79 13.56 -7.42
C SER A 30 -2.74 13.23 -8.90
N ALA A 31 -3.52 12.24 -9.31
CA ALA A 31 -3.78 11.97 -10.71
C ALA A 31 -4.36 13.23 -11.37
N ASP A 32 -3.69 13.70 -12.42
CA ASP A 32 -4.14 14.78 -13.29
C ASP A 32 -5.57 14.50 -13.80
N ILE A 33 -6.44 15.50 -13.75
CA ILE A 33 -7.91 15.39 -13.84
C ILE A 33 -8.38 15.10 -15.28
N SER A 34 -7.48 15.11 -16.27
CA SER A 34 -7.82 14.94 -17.69
C SER A 34 -7.72 13.50 -18.22
N VAL A 35 -7.07 12.57 -17.52
CA VAL A 35 -6.95 11.16 -17.95
C VAL A 35 -7.94 10.29 -17.17
N LYS A 36 -8.97 9.76 -17.86
CA LYS A 36 -9.85 8.74 -17.28
C LYS A 36 -9.02 7.50 -16.94
N GLN A 37 -8.79 7.28 -15.64
CA GLN A 37 -8.10 6.09 -15.14
C GLN A 37 -8.80 4.80 -15.60
N SER A 38 -8.03 3.76 -15.84
CA SER A 38 -8.48 2.39 -16.13
C SER A 38 -7.88 1.42 -15.10
N TYR A 39 -8.41 0.21 -14.98
CA TYR A 39 -7.78 -0.83 -14.18
C TYR A 39 -6.36 -1.08 -14.67
N GLN A 40 -6.12 -1.07 -15.99
CA GLN A 40 -4.78 -1.15 -16.55
C GLN A 40 -3.87 -0.04 -16.02
N SER A 41 -4.26 1.24 -16.11
CA SER A 41 -3.40 2.34 -15.65
C SER A 41 -3.14 2.27 -14.15
N CYS A 42 -4.18 2.00 -13.34
CA CYS A 42 -4.04 1.80 -11.90
C CYS A 42 -3.03 0.67 -11.59
N THR A 43 -3.11 -0.44 -12.32
CA THR A 43 -2.29 -1.62 -12.09
C THR A 43 -0.83 -1.38 -12.48
N ILE A 44 -0.57 -0.82 -13.67
CA ILE A 44 0.79 -0.57 -14.16
C ILE A 44 1.54 0.35 -13.20
N ILE A 45 0.93 1.47 -12.83
CA ILE A 45 1.49 2.41 -11.85
C ILE A 45 1.78 1.69 -10.52
N THR A 46 0.83 0.90 -10.03
CA THR A 46 1.02 0.15 -8.78
C THR A 46 2.19 -0.84 -8.89
N THR A 47 2.30 -1.58 -9.98
CA THR A 47 3.39 -2.55 -10.17
C THR A 47 4.76 -1.88 -10.30
N GLU A 48 4.83 -0.68 -10.88
CA GLU A 48 6.05 0.14 -10.90
C GLU A 48 6.48 0.48 -9.47
N LEU A 49 5.58 1.09 -8.69
CA LEU A 49 5.86 1.51 -7.31
C LEU A 49 6.23 0.33 -6.40
N LEU A 50 5.50 -0.78 -6.50
CA LEU A 50 5.81 -2.00 -5.75
C LEU A 50 7.16 -2.57 -6.15
N THR A 51 7.52 -2.54 -7.44
CA THR A 51 8.83 -3.00 -7.90
C THR A 51 9.94 -2.11 -7.33
N THR A 52 9.76 -0.80 -7.31
CA THR A 52 10.71 0.12 -6.68
C THR A 52 10.89 -0.17 -5.19
N ALA A 53 9.80 -0.39 -4.44
CA ALA A 53 9.88 -0.79 -3.03
C ALA A 53 10.58 -2.14 -2.81
N GLN A 54 10.37 -3.09 -3.72
CA GLN A 54 11.04 -4.40 -3.70
C GLN A 54 12.54 -4.30 -3.99
N LEU A 55 12.98 -3.37 -4.84
CA LEU A 55 14.38 -3.12 -5.15
C LEU A 55 15.08 -2.38 -3.99
N TYR A 56 14.39 -1.43 -3.37
CA TYR A 56 14.81 -0.82 -2.11
C TYR A 56 15.05 -1.89 -1.03
N ASN A 57 14.09 -2.80 -0.84
CA ASN A 57 14.20 -3.89 0.15
C ASN A 57 15.40 -4.82 -0.11
N ARG A 58 15.83 -4.94 -1.37
CA ARG A 58 17.01 -5.72 -1.77
C ARG A 58 18.33 -4.96 -1.56
N GLY A 59 18.28 -3.74 -1.01
CA GLY A 59 19.44 -2.91 -0.74
C GLY A 59 20.03 -2.24 -1.96
N ILE A 60 19.27 -2.12 -3.06
CA ILE A 60 19.75 -1.45 -4.28
C ILE A 60 19.75 0.07 -4.04
N PRO A 61 20.89 0.76 -4.14
CA PRO A 61 20.97 2.21 -4.00
C PRO A 61 20.14 2.95 -5.07
N LEU A 62 19.61 4.12 -4.72
CA LEU A 62 18.72 4.90 -5.61
C LEU A 62 19.43 5.32 -6.91
N ASP A 63 20.66 5.81 -6.79
CA ASP A 63 21.49 6.24 -7.91
C ASP A 63 21.83 5.09 -8.85
N GLU A 64 22.19 3.93 -8.30
CA GLU A 64 22.40 2.70 -9.08
C GLU A 64 21.12 2.24 -9.78
N LEU A 65 19.98 2.27 -9.08
CA LEU A 65 18.69 1.91 -9.67
C LEU A 65 18.36 2.82 -10.85
N VAL A 66 18.34 4.14 -10.65
CA VAL A 66 18.04 5.13 -11.69
C VAL A 66 18.96 4.97 -12.90
N ALA A 67 20.27 4.78 -12.68
CA ALA A 67 21.23 4.59 -13.76
C ALA A 67 21.05 3.27 -14.54
N SER A 68 20.49 2.24 -13.91
CA SER A 68 20.33 0.91 -14.50
C SER A 68 19.03 0.70 -15.27
N LEU A 69 18.00 1.53 -15.03
CA LEU A 69 16.68 1.34 -15.63
C LEU A 69 16.68 1.76 -17.12
N PRO A 70 16.46 0.83 -18.07
CA PRO A 70 16.48 1.15 -19.48
C PRO A 70 15.29 2.02 -19.86
N ASN A 71 15.52 3.04 -20.69
CA ASN A 71 14.49 3.95 -21.19
C ASN A 71 13.69 4.66 -20.08
N LEU A 72 14.31 4.93 -18.93
CA LEU A 72 13.68 5.67 -17.84
C LEU A 72 13.32 7.09 -18.32
N THR A 73 12.04 7.43 -18.27
CA THR A 73 11.57 8.79 -18.58
C THR A 73 11.75 9.69 -17.35
N PRO A 74 11.80 11.02 -17.51
CA PRO A 74 11.88 11.94 -16.37
C PRO A 74 10.75 11.73 -15.34
N GLN A 75 9.54 11.43 -15.80
CA GLN A 75 8.41 11.11 -14.92
C GLN A 75 8.57 9.75 -14.23
N GLY A 76 9.18 8.77 -14.89
CA GLY A 76 9.51 7.49 -14.30
C GLY A 76 10.57 7.64 -13.20
N GLU A 77 11.61 8.44 -13.46
CA GLU A 77 12.64 8.77 -12.48
C GLU A 77 12.04 9.47 -11.26
N GLU A 78 11.21 10.49 -11.45
CA GLU A 78 10.51 11.19 -10.37
C GLU A 78 9.73 10.22 -9.46
N LYS A 79 9.01 9.26 -10.04
CA LYS A 79 8.28 8.24 -9.26
C LYS A 79 9.23 7.33 -8.48
N VAL A 80 10.36 6.91 -9.07
CA VAL A 80 11.34 6.05 -8.41
C VAL A 80 11.93 6.77 -7.20
N VAL A 81 12.38 8.02 -7.40
CA VAL A 81 12.92 8.88 -6.34
C VAL A 81 11.89 9.11 -5.25
N ALA A 82 10.68 9.53 -5.60
CA ALA A 82 9.61 9.79 -4.63
C ALA A 82 9.24 8.55 -3.81
N THR A 83 9.31 7.35 -4.40
CA THR A 83 9.06 6.09 -3.67
C THR A 83 10.18 5.82 -2.66
N TYR A 84 11.45 6.01 -3.04
CA TYR A 84 12.58 5.86 -2.11
C TYR A 84 12.50 6.85 -0.95
N GLU A 85 12.17 8.11 -1.24
CA GLU A 85 11.98 9.16 -0.22
C GLU A 85 10.84 8.81 0.73
N LEU A 86 9.71 8.30 0.22
CA LEU A 86 8.57 7.88 1.03
C LEU A 86 8.96 6.74 2.00
N ILE A 87 9.76 5.78 1.53
CA ILE A 87 10.26 4.68 2.38
C ILE A 87 11.16 5.23 3.48
N GLN A 88 12.06 6.16 3.16
CA GLN A 88 12.95 6.78 4.14
C GLN A 88 12.21 7.64 5.18
N GLN A 89 11.08 8.25 4.80
CA GLN A 89 10.29 9.12 5.66
C GLN A 89 9.31 8.38 6.58
N SER A 90 8.84 7.20 6.18
CA SER A 90 7.84 6.43 6.92
C SER A 90 8.42 5.10 7.40
N ASP A 91 8.40 4.10 6.54
CA ASP A 91 9.13 2.84 6.55
C ASP A 91 8.67 2.02 5.34
N LEU A 92 9.28 0.86 5.09
CA LEU A 92 8.94 0.02 3.94
C LEU A 92 7.52 -0.58 4.03
N LEU A 93 7.08 -1.02 5.21
CA LEU A 93 5.75 -1.60 5.42
C LEU A 93 4.64 -0.57 5.21
N SER A 94 4.83 0.62 5.77
CA SER A 94 3.95 1.78 5.62
C SER A 94 3.85 2.18 4.14
N THR A 95 4.97 2.18 3.41
CA THR A 95 4.97 2.43 1.97
C THR A 95 4.19 1.38 1.20
N TYR A 96 4.43 0.09 1.45
CA TYR A 96 3.65 -0.99 0.81
C TYR A 96 2.15 -0.85 1.08
N SER A 97 1.78 -0.56 2.32
CA SER A 97 0.41 -0.33 2.75
C SER A 97 -0.22 0.86 2.02
N ALA A 98 0.50 1.98 1.88
CA ALA A 98 0.06 3.16 1.15
C ALA A 98 -0.19 2.85 -0.33
N ILE A 99 0.77 2.22 -1.01
CA ILE A 99 0.66 1.85 -2.43
C ILE A 99 -0.56 0.95 -2.67
N ASN A 100 -0.77 -0.08 -1.85
CA ASN A 100 -1.91 -1.00 -2.01
C ASN A 100 -3.25 -0.33 -1.69
N SER A 101 -3.27 0.57 -0.69
CA SER A 101 -4.45 1.36 -0.36
C SER A 101 -4.85 2.27 -1.53
N ASP A 102 -3.88 2.92 -2.16
CA ASP A 102 -4.12 3.79 -3.30
C ASP A 102 -4.52 3.02 -4.56
N TYR A 103 -3.95 1.82 -4.77
CA TYR A 103 -4.41 0.93 -5.83
C TYR A 103 -5.88 0.53 -5.64
N ALA A 104 -6.28 0.15 -4.43
CA ALA A 104 -7.66 -0.20 -4.12
C ALA A 104 -8.62 0.99 -4.32
N LYS A 105 -8.20 2.21 -3.93
CA LYS A 105 -8.97 3.45 -4.19
C LYS A 105 -9.09 3.73 -5.68
N CYS A 106 -8.02 3.58 -6.45
CA CYS A 106 -8.00 3.77 -7.91
C CYS A 106 -8.96 2.79 -8.58
N ALA A 107 -8.84 1.49 -8.30
CA ALA A 107 -9.70 0.46 -8.84
C ALA A 107 -11.18 0.67 -8.47
N LYS A 108 -11.47 1.06 -7.22
CA LYS A 108 -12.84 1.41 -6.79
C LYS A 108 -13.40 2.60 -7.56
N ARG A 109 -12.58 3.62 -7.82
CA ARG A 109 -12.97 4.79 -8.62
C ARG A 109 -13.27 4.40 -10.07
N VAL A 110 -12.43 3.59 -10.70
CA VAL A 110 -12.68 3.05 -12.05
C VAL A 110 -14.01 2.29 -12.08
N TYR A 111 -14.25 1.40 -11.11
CA TYR A 111 -15.53 0.68 -10.99
C TYR A 111 -16.72 1.64 -10.89
N SER A 112 -16.61 2.72 -10.11
CA SER A 112 -17.72 3.66 -9.93
C SER A 112 -18.09 4.42 -11.21
N TYR A 113 -17.14 4.63 -12.12
CA TYR A 113 -17.38 5.34 -13.38
C TYR A 113 -17.69 4.44 -14.56
N GLN A 114 -17.12 3.24 -14.59
CA GLN A 114 -17.13 2.35 -15.77
C GLN A 114 -17.79 1.00 -15.49
N GLY A 115 -18.03 0.68 -14.21
CA GLY A 115 -18.55 -0.62 -13.78
C GLY A 115 -17.56 -1.75 -13.95
N ARG A 116 -18.11 -2.94 -14.19
CA ARG A 116 -17.35 -4.16 -14.48
C ARG A 116 -17.05 -4.23 -15.99
N PRO A 117 -15.80 -4.39 -16.41
CA PRO A 117 -15.47 -4.57 -17.83
C PRO A 117 -16.09 -5.86 -18.41
N PRO A 118 -16.31 -5.95 -19.74
CA PRO A 118 -16.79 -7.17 -20.39
C PRO A 118 -15.82 -8.34 -20.18
N LYS A 119 -16.36 -9.53 -19.85
CA LYS A 119 -15.55 -10.76 -19.74
C LYS A 119 -14.79 -11.01 -21.05
N GLY A 120 -13.52 -11.39 -20.94
CA GLY A 120 -12.64 -11.64 -22.09
C GLY A 120 -11.94 -10.39 -22.64
N SER A 121 -12.31 -9.18 -22.21
CA SER A 121 -11.51 -7.99 -22.52
C SER A 121 -10.18 -8.00 -21.75
N GLN A 122 -9.16 -7.33 -22.29
CA GLN A 122 -7.90 -7.12 -21.59
C GLN A 122 -8.12 -6.41 -20.24
N GLU A 123 -8.98 -5.39 -20.25
CA GLU A 123 -9.36 -4.61 -19.07
C GLU A 123 -10.03 -5.47 -17.98
N TYR A 124 -10.77 -6.52 -18.36
CA TYR A 124 -11.29 -7.49 -17.41
C TYR A 124 -10.18 -8.25 -16.68
N GLY A 125 -9.07 -8.54 -17.36
CA GLY A 125 -7.88 -9.14 -16.75
C GLY A 125 -7.33 -8.25 -15.63
N PHE A 126 -7.18 -6.95 -15.90
CA PHE A 126 -6.72 -5.99 -14.89
C PHE A 126 -7.73 -5.81 -13.75
N TYR A 127 -9.03 -5.75 -14.06
CA TYR A 127 -10.09 -5.76 -13.05
C TYR A 127 -10.02 -6.98 -12.13
N TYR A 128 -9.79 -8.17 -12.70
CA TYR A 128 -9.63 -9.40 -11.94
C TYR A 128 -8.40 -9.34 -11.03
N CYS A 129 -7.25 -8.92 -11.56
CA CYS A 129 -6.03 -8.77 -10.77
C CYS A 129 -6.17 -7.73 -9.64
N ALA A 130 -6.92 -6.65 -9.85
CA ALA A 130 -7.23 -5.67 -8.81
C ALA A 130 -8.06 -6.27 -7.66
N GLY A 131 -9.09 -7.06 -7.98
CA GLY A 131 -9.88 -7.77 -6.97
C GLY A 131 -9.06 -8.78 -6.17
N GLU A 132 -8.22 -9.54 -6.88
CA GLU A 132 -7.29 -10.50 -6.28
C GLU A 132 -6.26 -9.84 -5.36
N ASN A 133 -5.73 -8.67 -5.74
CA ASN A 133 -4.80 -7.91 -4.92
C ASN A 133 -5.49 -7.32 -3.69
N LYS A 134 -6.71 -6.77 -3.84
CA LYS A 134 -7.51 -6.25 -2.73
C LYS A 134 -7.71 -7.31 -1.66
N LEU A 135 -8.09 -8.53 -2.05
CA LEU A 135 -8.30 -9.62 -1.09
C LEU A 135 -7.02 -9.97 -0.33
N ARG A 136 -5.88 -10.09 -1.05
CA ARG A 136 -4.57 -10.35 -0.44
C ARG A 136 -4.20 -9.26 0.55
N TYR A 137 -4.44 -7.99 0.20
CA TYR A 137 -4.16 -6.87 1.07
C TYR A 137 -5.05 -6.88 2.34
N GLU A 138 -6.33 -7.23 2.22
CA GLU A 138 -7.23 -7.39 3.38
C GLU A 138 -6.78 -8.51 4.33
N ILE A 139 -6.21 -9.61 3.79
CA ILE A 139 -5.58 -10.67 4.59
C ILE A 139 -4.37 -10.11 5.34
N ILE A 140 -3.47 -9.40 4.66
CA ILE A 140 -2.28 -8.79 5.27
C ILE A 140 -2.66 -7.81 6.38
N LEU A 141 -3.67 -6.95 6.15
CA LEU A 141 -4.19 -6.04 7.17
C LEU A 141 -4.71 -6.80 8.40
N SER A 142 -5.38 -7.94 8.19
CA SER A 142 -5.87 -8.76 9.29
C SER A 142 -4.72 -9.35 10.12
N ILE A 143 -3.64 -9.80 9.46
CA ILE A 143 -2.42 -10.28 10.12
C ILE A 143 -1.76 -9.13 10.91
N PHE A 144 -1.61 -7.95 10.30
CA PHE A 144 -1.07 -6.76 10.95
C PHE A 144 -1.87 -6.35 12.20
N LEU A 145 -3.20 -6.46 12.14
CA LEU A 145 -4.11 -6.23 13.26
C LEU A 145 -4.17 -7.41 14.26
N LYS A 146 -3.24 -8.37 14.15
CA LYS A 146 -3.11 -9.54 15.03
C LYS A 146 -4.38 -10.38 15.14
N GLN A 147 -5.19 -10.42 14.08
CA GLN A 147 -6.32 -11.33 14.00
C GLN A 147 -5.81 -12.77 13.86
N SER A 148 -6.52 -13.74 14.43
CA SER A 148 -6.12 -15.15 14.33
C SER A 148 -6.52 -15.76 12.99
N ARG A 149 -5.76 -16.78 12.56
CA ARG A 149 -6.05 -17.52 11.31
C ARG A 149 -7.44 -18.17 11.36
N GLU A 150 -7.85 -18.64 12.54
CA GLU A 150 -9.15 -19.30 12.78
C GLU A 150 -10.31 -18.33 12.61
N ASN A 151 -10.08 -17.04 12.85
CA ASN A 151 -11.11 -16.01 12.67
C ASN A 151 -11.14 -15.52 11.22
N VAL A 152 -9.98 -15.33 10.58
CA VAL A 152 -9.90 -14.69 9.25
C VAL A 152 -10.23 -15.67 8.13
N ILE A 153 -9.64 -16.87 8.13
CA ILE A 153 -9.74 -17.80 6.99
C ILE A 153 -11.20 -18.20 6.69
N PRO A 154 -12.05 -18.55 7.68
CA PRO A 154 -13.43 -18.94 7.40
C PRO A 154 -14.30 -17.86 6.76
N GLN A 155 -13.91 -16.58 6.87
CA GLN A 155 -14.64 -15.46 6.25
C GLN A 155 -14.33 -15.29 4.76
N LEU A 156 -13.28 -15.95 4.27
CA LEU A 156 -12.85 -15.89 2.88
C LEU A 156 -13.56 -16.96 2.04
N PRO A 157 -13.71 -16.74 0.72
CA PRO A 157 -14.13 -17.80 -0.19
C PRO A 157 -13.23 -19.04 -0.05
N GLN A 158 -13.81 -20.25 -0.11
CA GLN A 158 -13.07 -21.50 0.08
C GLN A 158 -11.84 -21.62 -0.86
N SER A 159 -11.96 -21.15 -2.10
CA SER A 159 -10.86 -21.11 -3.08
C SER A 159 -9.68 -20.20 -2.70
N ARG A 160 -9.78 -19.48 -1.58
CA ARG A 160 -8.78 -18.54 -1.06
C ARG A 160 -8.26 -18.95 0.32
N HIS A 161 -8.74 -20.05 0.90
CA HIS A 161 -8.27 -20.53 2.22
C HIS A 161 -6.79 -20.88 2.21
N ALA A 162 -6.32 -21.58 1.17
CA ALA A 162 -4.92 -22.00 1.07
C ALA A 162 -3.95 -20.80 0.99
N ILE A 163 -4.29 -19.77 0.20
CA ILE A 163 -3.43 -18.58 0.07
C ILE A 163 -3.41 -17.77 1.38
N ALA A 164 -4.54 -17.67 2.07
CA ALA A 164 -4.60 -17.01 3.36
C ALA A 164 -3.78 -17.75 4.42
N ALA A 165 -3.92 -19.08 4.51
CA ALA A 165 -3.10 -19.91 5.38
C ALA A 165 -1.60 -19.71 5.13
N HIS A 166 -1.20 -19.69 3.85
CA HIS A 166 0.18 -19.44 3.47
C HIS A 166 0.68 -18.04 3.90
N TYR A 167 -0.16 -17.01 3.82
CA TYR A 167 0.20 -15.65 4.26
C TYR A 167 0.40 -15.57 5.78
N PHE A 168 -0.45 -16.24 6.56
CA PHE A 168 -0.26 -16.36 8.01
C PHE A 168 1.05 -17.08 8.35
N ASP A 169 1.31 -18.22 7.72
CA ASP A 169 2.52 -19.00 7.98
C ASP A 169 3.79 -18.21 7.57
N LEU A 170 3.74 -17.45 6.47
CA LEU A 170 4.84 -16.61 6.02
C LEU A 170 5.08 -15.43 6.98
N ALA A 171 4.02 -14.77 7.44
CA ALA A 171 4.13 -13.68 8.41
C ALA A 171 4.77 -14.13 9.73
N GLU A 172 4.44 -15.34 10.20
CA GLU A 172 5.02 -15.91 11.41
C GLU A 172 6.50 -16.23 11.24
N LYS A 173 6.90 -16.76 10.08
CA LYS A 173 8.27 -17.22 9.82
C LYS A 173 9.23 -16.10 9.43
N GLU A 174 8.75 -15.16 8.61
CA GLU A 174 9.61 -14.18 7.93
C GLU A 174 9.16 -12.72 8.14
N GLY A 175 8.04 -12.50 8.83
CA GLY A 175 7.50 -11.18 9.08
C GLY A 175 6.65 -10.63 7.92
N LEU A 176 6.02 -9.46 8.18
CA LEU A 176 5.07 -8.85 7.25
C LEU A 176 5.70 -8.37 5.94
N GLU A 177 6.97 -8.00 5.96
CA GLU A 177 7.68 -7.51 4.76
C GLU A 177 7.72 -8.59 3.67
N SER A 178 8.02 -9.83 4.03
CA SER A 178 7.96 -10.98 3.10
C SER A 178 6.55 -11.20 2.54
N VAL A 179 5.51 -10.98 3.34
CA VAL A 179 4.12 -11.13 2.86
C VAL A 179 3.75 -10.02 1.86
N PHE A 180 4.20 -8.79 2.09
CA PHE A 180 4.03 -7.69 1.14
C PHE A 180 4.84 -7.93 -0.15
N ASP A 181 6.09 -8.41 -0.07
CA ASP A 181 6.90 -8.77 -1.25
C ASP A 181 6.23 -9.90 -2.06
N LEU A 182 5.68 -10.92 -1.39
CA LEU A 182 4.92 -12.00 -2.04
C LEU A 182 3.65 -11.46 -2.73
N MET A 183 2.93 -10.53 -2.09
CA MET A 183 1.74 -9.92 -2.71
C MET A 183 2.11 -9.11 -3.95
N ALA A 184 3.18 -8.30 -3.90
CA ALA A 184 3.67 -7.56 -5.05
C ALA A 184 4.05 -8.50 -6.21
N THR A 185 4.75 -9.60 -5.90
CA THR A 185 5.10 -10.63 -6.88
C THR A 185 3.85 -11.32 -7.45
N SER A 186 2.84 -11.59 -6.62
CA SER A 186 1.57 -12.18 -7.05
C SER A 186 0.78 -11.26 -7.99
N LEU A 187 0.77 -9.95 -7.74
CA LEU A 187 0.13 -8.99 -8.63
C LEU A 187 0.82 -8.97 -10.00
N LYS A 188 2.15 -8.85 -10.02
CA LYS A 188 2.95 -8.91 -11.26
C LYS A 188 2.70 -10.21 -12.02
N HIS A 189 2.67 -11.34 -11.32
CA HIS A 189 2.35 -12.63 -11.93
C HIS A 189 0.96 -12.62 -12.55
N CYS A 190 -0.06 -12.11 -11.84
CA CYS A 190 -1.43 -12.01 -12.36
C CYS A 190 -1.49 -11.17 -13.64
N VAL A 191 -0.82 -10.02 -13.65
CA VAL A 191 -0.78 -9.11 -14.80
C VAL A 191 -0.11 -9.76 -16.01
N ASN A 192 0.98 -10.51 -15.80
CA ASN A 192 1.68 -11.20 -16.87
C ASN A 192 0.86 -12.33 -17.53
N GLN A 193 -0.24 -12.78 -16.90
CA GLN A 193 -1.18 -13.74 -17.49
C GLN A 193 -2.25 -13.06 -18.36
N ILE A 194 -2.34 -11.73 -18.33
CA ILE A 194 -3.22 -10.98 -19.24
C ILE A 194 -2.52 -11.02 -20.60
N ALA A 195 -3.10 -11.77 -21.55
CA ALA A 195 -2.52 -11.97 -22.89
C ALA A 195 -2.00 -10.65 -23.49
N PRO A 196 -0.84 -10.66 -24.20
CA PRO A 196 -0.39 -9.47 -24.91
C PRO A 196 -1.49 -9.03 -25.90
N PRO A 197 -1.62 -7.72 -26.18
CA PRO A 197 -2.52 -7.27 -27.23
C PRO A 197 -2.19 -8.06 -28.49
N VAL A 198 -3.22 -8.61 -29.14
CA VAL A 198 -3.09 -9.17 -30.49
C VAL A 198 -2.43 -8.07 -31.32
N LYS A 199 -1.20 -8.34 -31.80
CA LYS A 199 -0.47 -7.45 -32.70
C LYS A 199 -1.25 -7.24 -33.98
#